data_AF-A0A2A2Y1G1-F1
#
_entry.id   AF-A0A2A2Y1G1-F1
#
_cell.length_a   1.000
_cell.length_b   1.000
_cell.length_c   1.000
_cell.angle_alpha   90.00
_cell.angle_beta   90.00
_cell.angle_gamma   90.00
#
_symmetry.space_group_name_H-M   'P 1'
#
loop_
_entity.id
_entity.type
_entity.pdbx_description
1 polymer ?
#
loop_
_entity_poly.entity_id
_entity_poly.type
_entity_poly.pdbx_seq_one_letter_code
_entity_poly.pdbx_strand_id
1 'polypeptide(L)' 'METLPPELERFWRTDDGLTAIQRAELFGIDLSLLEENLRLTPEQRLRQNDRFLNEAEALQSALAESHEKP' A
#
# COMPACT_ATOMS: atom_id res chain seq x y z
N MET A 1 -4.11 19.74 24.94
CA MET A 1 -4.91 19.26 23.78
C MET A 1 -4.26 19.86 22.56
N GLU A 2 -3.57 19.05 21.77
CA GLU A 2 -3.09 19.51 20.46
C GLU A 2 -4.32 19.74 19.58
N THR A 3 -4.51 20.98 19.15
CA THR A 3 -5.55 21.34 18.18
C THR A 3 -5.10 20.82 16.83
N LEU A 4 -5.86 19.88 16.25
CA LEU A 4 -5.60 19.39 14.91
C LEU A 4 -5.61 20.57 13.91
N PRO A 5 -4.75 20.56 12.90
CA PRO A 5 -4.81 21.50 11.78
C PRO A 5 -6.24 21.66 11.24
N PRO A 6 -6.71 22.89 10.90
CA PRO A 6 -8.08 23.12 10.43
C PRO A 6 -8.44 22.29 9.20
N GLU A 7 -7.46 22.05 8.32
CA GLU A 7 -7.63 21.16 7.17
C GLU A 7 -7.96 19.71 7.54
N LEU A 8 -7.56 19.25 8.74
CA LEU A 8 -7.83 17.89 9.24
C LEU A 8 -9.17 17.76 9.96
N GLU A 9 -9.79 18.86 10.41
CA GLU A 9 -11.11 18.81 11.06
C GLU A 9 -12.19 18.22 10.15
N ARG A 10 -12.15 18.51 8.85
CA ARG A 10 -13.12 17.97 7.88
C ARG A 10 -13.02 16.44 7.75
N PHE A 11 -11.88 15.85 8.06
CA PHE A 11 -11.64 14.41 7.90
C PHE A 11 -12.18 13.60 9.07
N TRP A 12 -12.24 14.21 10.25
CA TRP A 12 -12.73 13.58 11.48
C TRP A 12 -14.22 13.84 11.70
N ARG A 13 -14.86 14.65 10.84
CA ARG A 13 -16.31 14.77 10.79
C ARG A 13 -16.94 13.48 10.29
N THR A 14 -17.80 12.89 11.13
CA THR A 14 -18.54 11.65 10.87
C THR A 14 -20.04 11.89 10.68
N ASP A 15 -20.47 13.15 10.73
CA ASP A 15 -21.84 13.63 10.59
C ASP A 15 -22.23 13.98 9.15
N ASP A 16 -21.31 13.81 8.20
CA ASP A 16 -21.48 14.05 6.77
C ASP A 16 -22.24 12.92 6.03
N GLY A 17 -22.61 11.85 6.75
CA GLY A 17 -23.28 10.69 6.19
C GLY A 17 -22.40 9.80 5.30
N LEU A 18 -21.09 10.09 5.22
CA LEU A 18 -20.14 9.31 4.46
C LEU A 18 -19.55 8.19 5.31
N THR A 19 -19.24 7.07 4.67
CA THR A 19 -18.44 6.00 5.30
C THR A 19 -16.96 6.40 5.33
N ALA A 20 -16.17 5.73 6.18
CA ALA A 20 -14.72 5.95 6.22
C ALA A 20 -14.04 5.66 4.87
N ILE A 21 -14.55 4.67 4.13
CA ILE A 21 -14.07 4.30 2.79
C ILE A 21 -14.31 5.46 1.82
N GLN A 22 -15.54 5.97 1.75
CA GLN A 22 -15.91 7.07 0.86
C GLN A 22 -15.11 8.36 1.16
N ARG A 23 -14.81 8.64 2.44
CA ARG A 23 -13.97 9.79 2.81
C ARG A 23 -12.52 9.63 2.34
N ALA A 24 -11.96 8.42 2.44
CA ALA A 24 -10.62 8.15 1.96
C ALA A 24 -10.53 8.23 0.43
N GLU A 25 -11.53 7.71 -0.30
CA GLU A 25 -11.62 7.82 -1.76
C GLU A 25 -11.71 9.29 -2.22
N LEU A 26 -12.56 10.11 -1.59
CA LEU A 26 -12.69 11.53 -1.90
C LEU A 26 -11.40 12.33 -1.68
N PHE A 27 -10.52 11.83 -0.81
CA PHE A 27 -9.21 12.43 -0.58
C PHE A 27 -8.13 11.96 -1.57
N GLY A 28 -8.45 10.97 -2.41
CA GLY A 28 -7.48 10.34 -3.31
C GLY A 28 -6.56 9.34 -2.62
N ILE A 29 -6.95 8.81 -1.45
CA ILE A 29 -6.27 7.65 -0.88
C ILE A 29 -6.72 6.41 -1.66
N ASP A 30 -5.75 5.74 -2.27
CA ASP A 30 -5.97 4.45 -2.87
C ASP A 30 -6.10 3.37 -1.78
N LEU A 31 -7.33 2.90 -1.59
CA LEU A 31 -7.64 1.86 -0.62
C LEU A 31 -7.36 0.45 -1.15
N SER A 32 -7.10 0.28 -2.45
CA SER A 32 -6.87 -1.04 -3.04
C SER A 32 -5.69 -1.74 -2.37
N LEU A 33 -4.61 -1.01 -2.10
CA LEU A 33 -3.43 -1.47 -1.35
C LEU A 33 -3.77 -1.95 0.08
N LEU A 34 -4.72 -1.28 0.74
CA LEU A 34 -5.17 -1.62 2.08
C LEU A 34 -6.03 -2.89 2.05
N GLU A 35 -6.96 -2.98 1.10
CA GLU A 35 -7.77 -4.17 0.88
C GLU A 35 -6.94 -5.39 0.50
N GLU A 36 -5.96 -5.23 -0.39
CA GLU A 36 -5.07 -6.30 -0.83
C GLU A 36 -4.20 -6.80 0.33
N ASN A 37 -3.69 -5.89 1.15
CA ASN A 37 -2.95 -6.25 2.36
C ASN A 37 -3.82 -6.94 3.42
N LEU A 38 -5.09 -6.53 3.56
CA LEU A 38 -6.02 -7.11 4.53
C LEU A 38 -6.62 -8.45 4.07
N ARG A 39 -6.60 -8.75 2.76
CA ARG A 39 -7.06 -10.04 2.21
C ARG A 39 -6.11 -11.19 2.52
N LEU A 40 -4.84 -10.91 2.79
CA LEU A 40 -3.83 -11.93 3.04
C LEU A 40 -3.68 -12.20 4.54
N THR A 41 -3.69 -13.48 4.92
CA THR A 41 -3.25 -13.88 6.26
C THR A 41 -1.77 -13.54 6.46
N PRO A 42 -1.28 -13.40 7.69
CA PRO A 42 0.14 -13.16 7.95
C PRO A 42 1.08 -14.14 7.23
N GLU A 43 0.73 -15.42 7.19
CA GLU A 43 1.50 -16.47 6.50
C GLU A 43 1.51 -16.25 4.98
N GLN A 44 0.40 -15.82 4.41
CA GLN A 44 0.31 -15.50 2.99
C GLN A 44 1.16 -14.27 2.64
N ARG A 45 1.20 -13.26 3.52
CA ARG A 45 2.07 -12.08 3.35
C ARG A 45 3.55 -12.46 3.36
N LEU A 46 3.97 -13.37 4.24
CA LEU A 46 5.34 -13.87 4.28
C LEU A 46 5.71 -14.60 2.98
N ARG A 47 4.86 -15.52 2.52
CA ARG A 47 5.10 -16.23 1.24
C ARG A 47 5.14 -15.29 0.03
N GLN A 48 4.31 -14.25 0.04
CA GLN A 48 4.31 -13.24 -1.02
C GLN A 48 5.60 -12.43 -1.00
N ASN A 49 6.09 -12.07 0.19
CA ASN A 49 7.36 -11.38 0.35
C ASN A 49 8.54 -12.23 -0.15
N ASP A 50 8.59 -13.51 0.23
CA ASP A 50 9.61 -14.46 -0.24
C ASP A 50 9.61 -14.55 -1.77
N ARG A 51 8.42 -14.59 -2.39
CA ARG A 51 8.28 -14.62 -3.84
C ARG A 51 8.85 -13.37 -4.49
N PHE A 52 8.52 -12.18 -3.97
CA PHE A 52 9.03 -10.92 -4.52
C PHE A 52 10.54 -10.78 -4.37
N LEU A 53 11.11 -11.23 -3.25
CA LEU A 53 12.55 -11.29 -3.04
C LEU A 53 13.24 -12.16 -4.09
N ASN A 54 12.75 -13.38 -4.29
CA ASN A 54 13.30 -14.30 -5.30
C ASN A 54 13.19 -13.74 -6.72
N GLU A 55 12.05 -13.12 -7.07
CA GLU A 55 11.85 -12.50 -8.38
C GLU A 55 12.82 -11.32 -8.60
N ALA A 56 13.04 -10.49 -7.58
CA ALA A 56 13.99 -9.38 -7.64
C ALA A 56 15.45 -9.86 -7.79
N GLU A 57 15.85 -10.90 -7.06
CA GLU A 57 17.19 -11.51 -7.18
C GLU A 57 17.41 -12.12 -8.56
N ALA A 58 16.41 -12.80 -9.11
CA ALA A 58 16.46 -13.36 -10.46
C ALA A 58 16.61 -12.26 -11.52
N LEU A 59 15.86 -11.15 -11.38
CA LEU A 59 15.97 -9.99 -12.26
C LEU A 59 17.35 -9.32 -12.16
N GLN A 60 17.89 -9.14 -10.96
CA GLN A 60 19.22 -8.57 -10.76
C GLN A 60 20.30 -9.44 -11.41
N SER A 61 20.20 -10.77 -11.25
CA SER A 61 21.12 -11.72 -11.85
C SER A 61 21.06 -11.67 -13.38
N ALA A 62 19.85 -11.66 -13.96
CA ALA A 62 19.66 -11.55 -15.41
C ALA A 62 20.17 -10.21 -15.97
N LEU A 63 20.00 -9.11 -15.23
CA LEU A 63 20.54 -7.81 -15.61
C LEU A 63 22.08 -7.80 -15.60
N ALA A 64 22.69 -8.40 -14.58
CA ALA A 64 24.14 -8.54 -14.50
C ALA A 64 24.70 -9.36 -15.68
N GLU A 65 24.10 -10.50 -15.98
CA GLU A 65 24.47 -11.33 -17.13
C GLU A 65 24.29 -10.61 -18.48
N SER A 66 23.22 -9.81 -18.62
CA SER A 66 22.98 -8.99 -19.82
C SER A 66 24.00 -7.87 -19.98
N HIS A 67 24.60 -7.38 -18.90
CA HIS A 67 25.64 -6.35 -18.93
C HIS A 67 27.05 -6.95 -19.12
N GLU A 68 27.27 -8.23 -18.82
CA GLU A 68 28.55 -8.93 -19.03
C GLU A 68 28.74 -9.48 -20.44
N LYS A 69 27.67 -9.65 -21.24
CA LYS A 69 27.78 -10.01 -22.65
C LYS A 69 27.94 -8.75 -23.53
N PRO A 70 29.07 -8.58 -24.24
CA PRO A 70 29.25 -7.50 -25.21
C PRO A 70 28.37 -7.66 -26.46
#